data_AF-X1GPD5-F1
#
_entry.id   AF-X1GPD5-F1
#
_cell.length_a   1.000
_cell.length_b   1.000
_cell.length_c   1.000
_cell.angle_alpha   90.00
_cell.angle_beta   90.00
_cell.angle_gamma   90.00
#
_symmetry.space_group_name_H-M   'P 1'
#
loop_
_entity.id
_entity.type
_entity.pdbx_description
1 polymer ?
#
loop_
_entity_poly.entity_id
_entity_poly.type
_entity_poly.pdbx_seq_one_letter_code
_entity_poly.pdbx_strand_id
1 'polypeptide(L)'
;NILNCGSFQVVNFMSRGFSPEEACLKSLERIAEKSKLLPNLLNEKGLPRFGLNFYAINKKGEYGGASMWSGRNFVVHDGKENKLKPIPYLYKRDS
;
A
#
# COMPACT_ATOMS: atom_id res chain seq x y z
N ASN A 1 4.67 5.85 9.58
CA ASN A 1 5.21 4.48 9.39
C ASN A 1 6.63 4.44 9.94
N ILE A 2 6.78 4.47 11.28
CA ILE A 2 8.10 4.48 11.94
C ILE A 2 8.59 3.06 12.28
N LEU A 3 7.66 2.12 12.47
CA LEU A 3 7.96 0.76 12.93
C LEU A 3 8.50 -0.17 11.83
N ASN A 4 8.22 0.08 10.55
CA ASN A 4 8.53 -0.87 9.47
C ASN A 4 9.35 -0.29 8.32
N CYS A 5 9.73 0.99 8.39
CA CYS A 5 10.43 1.70 7.30
C CYS A 5 9.74 1.42 5.94
N GLY A 6 8.40 1.50 5.90
CA GLY A 6 7.66 0.99 4.74
C GLY A 6 7.95 1.74 3.44
N SER A 7 8.28 3.02 3.49
CA SER A 7 8.69 3.78 2.30
C SER A 7 10.00 3.26 1.71
N PHE A 8 10.95 2.82 2.55
CA PHE A 8 12.18 2.17 2.09
C PHE A 8 11.86 0.85 1.38
N GLN A 9 10.96 0.03 1.93
CA GLN A 9 10.58 -1.24 1.30
C GLN A 9 9.93 -1.05 -0.07
N VAL A 10 9.03 -0.07 -0.20
CA VAL A 10 8.41 0.28 -1.50
C VAL A 10 9.47 0.65 -2.53
N VAL A 11 10.40 1.53 -2.17
CA VAL A 11 11.50 1.91 -3.08
C VAL A 11 12.44 0.74 -3.38
N ASN A 12 12.72 -0.12 -2.40
CA ASN A 12 13.53 -1.32 -2.60
C ASN A 12 12.86 -2.29 -3.59
N PHE A 13 11.55 -2.50 -3.50
CA PHE A 13 10.85 -3.31 -4.50
C PHE A 13 10.87 -2.65 -5.89
N MET A 14 10.63 -1.35 -5.99
CA MET A 14 10.78 -0.66 -7.28
C MET A 14 12.20 -0.78 -7.86
N SER A 15 13.25 -0.76 -7.01
CA SER A 15 14.63 -0.97 -7.44
C SER A 15 14.89 -2.38 -8.02
N ARG A 16 14.07 -3.36 -7.63
CA ARG A 16 14.11 -4.75 -8.13
C ARG A 16 13.26 -4.96 -9.39
N GLY A 17 12.71 -3.88 -9.97
CA GLY A 17 11.95 -3.92 -11.22
C GLY A 17 10.44 -4.02 -11.06
N PHE A 18 9.90 -4.02 -9.83
CA PHE A 18 8.45 -4.00 -9.63
C PHE A 18 7.85 -2.64 -10.01
N SER A 19 6.64 -2.65 -10.57
CA SER A 19 5.89 -1.41 -10.78
C SER A 19 5.60 -0.71 -9.44
N PRO A 20 5.34 0.60 -9.43
CA PRO A 20 5.00 1.32 -8.20
C PRO A 20 3.81 0.71 -7.44
N GLU A 21 2.81 0.22 -8.19
CA GLU A 21 1.63 -0.45 -7.62
C GLU A 21 2.00 -1.78 -6.94
N GLU A 22 2.70 -2.66 -7.65
CA GLU A 22 3.14 -3.95 -7.10
C GLU A 22 4.07 -3.78 -5.91
N ALA A 23 4.97 -2.79 -5.95
CA ALA A 23 5.86 -2.47 -4.85
C ALA A 23 5.09 -2.02 -3.60
N CYS A 24 4.01 -1.25 -3.79
CA CYS A 24 3.13 -0.85 -2.70
C CYS A 24 2.37 -2.05 -2.11
N LEU A 25 1.80 -2.93 -2.95
CA LEU A 25 1.10 -4.14 -2.51
C LEU A 25 2.03 -5.07 -1.73
N LYS A 26 3.22 -5.39 -2.28
CA LYS A 26 4.21 -6.26 -1.60
C LYS A 26 4.67 -5.70 -0.26
N SER A 27 4.79 -4.38 -0.17
CA SER A 27 5.12 -3.73 1.10
C SER A 27 3.98 -3.86 2.11
N LEU A 28 2.72 -3.77 1.69
CA LEU A 28 1.57 -4.00 2.56
C LEU A 28 1.47 -5.46 3.01
N GLU A 29 1.67 -6.42 2.11
CA GLU A 29 1.71 -7.86 2.44
C GLU A 29 2.73 -8.12 3.54
N ARG A 30 3.95 -7.62 3.37
CA ARG A 30 5.02 -7.79 4.35
C ARG A 30 4.71 -7.12 5.69
N ILE A 31 4.06 -5.95 5.67
CA ILE A 31 3.62 -5.26 6.89
C ILE A 31 2.50 -6.04 7.58
N ALA A 32 1.55 -6.61 6.81
CA ALA A 32 0.47 -7.41 7.36
C ALA A 32 1.02 -8.67 8.04
N GLU A 33 1.93 -9.39 7.39
CA GLU A 33 2.58 -10.57 7.99
C GLU A 33 3.36 -10.22 9.26
N LYS A 34 4.13 -9.11 9.25
CA LYS A 34 4.81 -8.66 10.47
C LYS A 34 3.85 -8.25 11.58
N SER A 35 2.70 -7.69 11.23
CA SER A 35 1.68 -7.28 12.22
C SER A 35 1.06 -8.49 12.92
N LYS A 36 1.07 -9.69 12.30
CA LYS A 36 0.64 -10.94 12.95
C LYS A 36 1.46 -11.30 14.19
N LEU A 37 2.69 -10.80 14.29
CA LEU A 37 3.56 -10.99 15.46
C LEU A 37 3.19 -10.07 16.64
N LEU A 38 2.28 -9.12 16.44
CA LEU A 38 1.87 -8.11 17.41
C LEU A 38 0.36 -8.21 17.65
N PRO A 39 -0.10 -9.01 18.63
CA PRO A 39 -1.53 -9.30 18.83
C PRO A 39 -2.40 -8.05 19.03
N ASN A 40 -1.84 -7.00 19.61
CA ASN A 40 -2.50 -5.71 19.82
C ASN A 40 -2.79 -4.92 18.53
N LEU A 41 -2.17 -5.30 17.41
CA LEU A 41 -2.39 -4.67 16.10
C LEU A 41 -3.37 -5.46 15.23
N LEU A 42 -3.88 -6.60 15.71
CA LEU A 42 -4.79 -7.46 14.96
C LEU A 42 -6.25 -7.21 15.36
N ASN A 43 -7.15 -7.51 14.44
CA ASN A 43 -8.58 -7.63 14.69
C ASN A 43 -8.93 -9.08 15.08
N GLU A 44 -10.21 -9.34 15.34
CA GLU A 44 -10.74 -10.66 15.71
C GLU A 44 -10.48 -11.74 14.64
N LYS A 45 -10.23 -11.35 13.39
CA LYS A 45 -9.90 -12.24 12.27
C LYS A 45 -8.38 -12.45 12.09
N GLY A 46 -7.55 -11.93 13.00
CA GLY A 46 -6.09 -12.00 12.89
C GLY A 46 -5.50 -11.12 11.78
N LEU A 47 -6.26 -10.14 11.28
CA LEU A 47 -5.83 -9.19 10.25
C LEU A 47 -5.46 -7.83 10.85
N PRO A 48 -4.60 -7.03 10.20
CA PRO A 48 -4.21 -5.72 10.72
C PRO A 48 -5.41 -4.79 10.97
N ARG A 49 -5.63 -4.38 12.22
CA ARG A 49 -6.74 -3.47 12.61
C ARG A 49 -6.58 -2.05 12.05
N PHE A 50 -5.39 -1.66 11.65
CA PHE A 50 -5.07 -0.32 11.16
C PHE A 50 -5.20 -0.20 9.63
N GLY A 51 -5.44 1.02 9.16
CA GLY A 51 -5.35 1.36 7.74
C GLY A 51 -3.97 1.89 7.37
N LEU A 52 -3.39 1.39 6.28
CA LEU A 52 -2.14 1.90 5.72
C LEU A 52 -2.30 2.05 4.21
N ASN A 53 -1.82 3.17 3.65
CA ASN A 53 -1.81 3.41 2.22
C ASN A 53 -0.40 3.79 1.79
N PHE A 54 -0.01 3.34 0.60
CA PHE A 54 1.18 3.82 -0.08
C PHE A 54 0.81 4.44 -1.41
N TYR A 55 1.57 5.46 -1.76
CA TYR A 55 1.58 6.08 -3.08
C TYR A 55 3.04 6.16 -3.50
N ALA A 56 3.33 5.75 -4.72
CA ALA A 56 4.67 5.69 -5.25
C ALA A 56 4.71 6.16 -6.69
N ILE A 57 5.83 6.78 -7.04
CA ILE A 57 6.20 7.17 -8.38
C ILE A 57 7.64 6.73 -8.61
N ASN A 58 7.96 6.28 -9.82
CA ASN A 58 9.33 5.91 -10.18
C ASN A 58 9.96 6.92 -11.16
N LYS A 59 11.26 6.73 -11.47
CA LYS A 59 12.00 7.62 -12.39
C LYS A 59 11.48 7.61 -13.83
N LYS A 60 10.68 6.61 -14.22
CA LYS A 60 10.04 6.53 -15.54
C LYS A 60 8.73 7.34 -15.60
N GLY A 61 8.29 7.93 -14.48
CA GLY A 61 7.02 8.62 -14.37
C GLY A 61 5.82 7.69 -14.17
N GLU A 62 6.06 6.39 -14.02
CA GLU A 62 5.00 5.44 -13.64
C GLU A 62 4.62 5.73 -12.19
N TYR A 63 3.32 5.71 -11.90
CA TYR A 63 2.77 5.96 -10.58
C TYR A 63 1.79 4.86 -10.21
N GLY A 64 1.60 4.67 -8.91
CA GLY A 64 0.69 3.67 -8.37
C GLY A 64 0.49 3.87 -6.88
N GLY A 65 -0.42 3.09 -6.32
CA GLY A 65 -0.65 3.06 -4.90
C GLY A 65 -1.35 1.79 -4.49
N ALA A 66 -1.32 1.51 -3.19
CA ALA A 66 -2.04 0.37 -2.62
C ALA A 66 -2.55 0.73 -1.23
N SER A 67 -3.67 0.12 -0.83
CA SER A 67 -4.26 0.25 0.49
C SER A 67 -4.31 -1.08 1.22
N MET A 68 -4.15 -1.06 2.55
CA MET A 68 -4.38 -2.22 3.39
C MET A 68 -5.84 -2.71 3.30
N TRP A 69 -6.79 -1.78 3.18
CA TRP A 69 -8.22 -2.07 3.26
C TRP A 69 -8.98 -1.44 2.07
N SER A 70 -10.00 -2.13 1.57
CA SER A 70 -10.86 -1.64 0.49
C SER A 70 -11.65 -0.37 0.87
N GLY A 71 -12.24 0.27 -0.15
CA GLY A 71 -13.09 1.46 0.03
C GLY A 71 -12.33 2.79 0.01
N ARG A 72 -11.15 2.80 -0.61
CA ARG A 72 -10.35 4.02 -0.82
C ARG A 72 -10.18 4.28 -2.31
N ASN A 73 -10.21 5.56 -2.66
CA ASN A 73 -9.84 6.06 -3.97
C ASN A 73 -8.63 6.98 -3.79
N PHE A 74 -7.82 7.10 -4.83
CA PHE A 74 -6.75 8.09 -4.86
C PHE A 74 -6.85 8.95 -6.11
N VAL A 75 -6.38 10.17 -5.95
CA VAL A 75 -6.44 11.20 -6.98
C VAL A 75 -5.03 11.36 -7.54
N VAL A 76 -4.89 11.20 -8.86
CA VAL A 76 -3.62 11.42 -9.55
C VAL A 76 -3.79 12.56 -10.54
N HIS A 77 -2.88 13.52 -10.46
CA HIS A 77 -2.73 14.55 -11.46
C HIS A 77 -1.45 14.28 -12.25
N ASP A 78 -1.58 13.89 -13.52
CA ASP A 78 -0.46 13.51 -14.40
C ASP A 78 0.14 14.71 -15.18
N GLY A 79 -0.30 15.93 -14.86
CA GLY A 79 0.12 17.16 -15.53
C GLY A 79 -0.79 17.58 -16.69
N LYS A 80 -1.70 16.71 -17.13
CA LYS A 80 -2.73 17.02 -18.13
C LYS A 80 -4.13 16.98 -17.53
N GLU A 81 -4.40 15.98 -16.71
CA GLU A 81 -5.75 15.68 -16.24
C GLU A 81 -5.74 15.25 -14.77
N ASN A 82 -6.83 15.55 -14.07
CA ASN A 82 -7.06 15.04 -12.73
C ASN A 82 -7.95 13.78 -12.81
N LYS A 83 -7.42 12.63 -12.37
CA LYS A 83 -8.11 11.34 -12.44
C LYS A 83 -8.31 10.74 -11.05
N LEU A 84 -9.56 10.40 -10.73
CA LEU A 84 -9.90 9.54 -9.61
C LEU A 84 -9.70 8.09 -10.03
N LYS A 85 -8.79 7.37 -9.37
CA LYS A 85 -8.57 5.94 -9.61
C LYS A 85 -8.91 5.14 -8.35
N PRO A 86 -9.56 3.97 -8.49
CA PRO A 86 -9.70 3.04 -7.37
C PRO A 86 -8.31 2.59 -6.95
N ILE A 87 -8.02 2.59 -5.65
CA ILE A 87 -6.74 2.08 -5.16
C ILE A 87 -6.84 0.55 -5.01
N PRO A 88 -5.89 -0.23 -5.56
CA PRO A 88 -5.75 -1.64 -5.22
C PRO A 88 -5.66 -1.82 -3.71
N TYR A 89 -6.26 -2.89 -3.19
CA TYR A 89 -6.29 -3.16 -1.76
C TYR A 89 -5.89 -4.59 -1.42
N LEU A 90 -5.35 -4.79 -0.22
CA LEU A 90 -4.94 -6.11 0.28
C LEU A 90 -6.11 -6.88 0.91
N TYR A 91 -6.94 -6.22 1.73
CA TYR A 91 -8.08 -6.85 2.39
C TYR A 91 -9.39 -6.12 2.08
N LYS A 92 -10.47 -6.88 1.87
CA LYS A 92 -11.81 -6.32 1.73
C LYS A 92 -12.36 -5.98 3.11
N ARG A 93 -12.86 -4.75 3.30
CA ARG A 93 -13.64 -4.39 4.48
C ARG A 93 -15.01 -5.09 4.39
N ASP A 94 -15.33 -5.85 5.41
CA ASP A 94 -16.71 -6.27 5.64
C ASP A 94 -17.52 -5.02 5.99
N SER A 95 -18.64 -4.83 5.28
CA SER A 95 -19.58 -3.72 5.45
C SER A 95 -20.62 -4.06 6.50
#